data_AF-A0ABC8ZUA3-F1
#
_entry.id   AF-A0ABC8ZUA3-F1
#
_cell.length_a   1.000
_cell.length_b   1.000
_cell.length_c   1.000
_cell.angle_alpha   90.00
_cell.angle_beta   90.00
_cell.angle_gamma   90.00
#
_symmetry.space_group_name_H-M   'P 1'
#
loop_
_entity.id
_entity.type
_entity.pdbx_description
1 polymer ?
#
loop_
_entity_poly.entity_id
_entity_poly.type
_entity_poly.pdbx_seq_one_letter_code
_entity_poly.pdbx_strand_id
1 'polypeptide(L)'
;MPTVTCNACNAGFDDEEQQRLHYRSEWHRYNLKRKVAGVPGVTEALFLARQAALAEGSKPASTPMLYSCALCGKEYRSSKAHAQHLNSRSHLMRASQEPNASIAGITIVKPLPERVPRRAPSAVEDDEDEDEEEWVEVDPNEMELTDESTSNMQVDEQSSKSDDDMDDLEELDISMCFMCDLKHDTLEDCMVHMHKKHGFFIPDSEYLKDPSGLLTYVGLKVKRDFICLYCNDRCQPFVTLEAVRKHMDAKGHCKLRYGDGGDDEDADLEDFYDYSSS
;
A
#
# COMPACT_ATOMS: atom_id res chain seq x y z
N MET A 1 -26.48 41.77 5.42
CA MET A 1 -27.30 40.55 5.55
C MET A 1 -26.83 39.64 4.44
N PRO A 2 -26.39 38.40 4.72
CA PRO A 2 -25.90 37.51 3.68
C PRO A 2 -27.00 37.35 2.63
N THR A 3 -26.67 37.62 1.37
CA THR A 3 -27.62 37.63 0.25
C THR A 3 -27.85 36.23 -0.28
N VAL A 4 -26.88 35.33 -0.09
CA VAL A 4 -26.93 33.94 -0.53
C VAL A 4 -26.32 33.01 0.53
N THR A 5 -26.91 31.83 0.70
CA THR A 5 -26.51 30.87 1.75
C THR A 5 -26.39 29.46 1.19
N CYS A 6 -25.48 28.66 1.75
CA CYS A 6 -25.32 27.25 1.39
C CYS A 6 -25.90 26.33 2.48
N ASN A 7 -26.96 25.59 2.12
CA ASN A 7 -27.65 24.65 3.02
C ASN A 7 -26.85 23.38 3.38
N ALA A 8 -25.74 23.09 2.67
CA ALA A 8 -24.88 21.96 3.00
C ALA A 8 -23.81 22.33 4.04
N CYS A 9 -23.42 23.60 4.08
CA CYS A 9 -22.32 24.08 4.92
C CYS A 9 -22.76 25.09 5.99
N ASN A 10 -24.05 25.49 5.99
CA ASN A 10 -24.62 26.54 6.83
C ASN A 10 -23.78 27.83 6.83
N ALA A 11 -23.17 28.17 5.69
CA ALA A 11 -22.46 29.43 5.47
C ALA A 11 -23.33 30.43 4.71
N GLY A 12 -23.24 31.69 5.10
CA GLY A 12 -23.75 32.83 4.35
C GLY A 12 -22.63 33.55 3.62
N PHE A 13 -22.92 34.03 2.42
CA PHE A 13 -22.02 34.80 1.58
C PHE A 13 -22.69 36.13 1.21
N ASP A 14 -21.86 37.12 0.90
CA ASP A 14 -22.32 38.46 0.56
C ASP A 14 -22.64 38.60 -0.94
N ASP A 15 -22.02 37.75 -1.79
CA ASP A 15 -22.15 37.76 -3.25
C ASP A 15 -22.37 36.36 -3.84
N GLU A 16 -23.07 36.28 -4.98
CA GLU A 16 -23.27 35.03 -5.75
C GLU A 16 -21.95 34.44 -6.28
N GLU A 17 -20.95 35.27 -6.53
CA GLU A 17 -19.63 34.83 -6.99
C GLU A 17 -18.89 34.05 -5.88
N GLN A 18 -18.96 34.54 -4.64
CA GLN A 18 -18.41 33.83 -3.48
C GLN A 18 -19.11 32.50 -3.25
N GLN A 19 -20.42 32.43 -3.51
CA GLN A 19 -21.18 31.19 -3.43
C GLN A 19 -20.70 30.17 -4.49
N ARG A 20 -20.45 30.61 -5.74
CA ARG A 20 -19.91 29.74 -6.80
C ARG A 20 -18.50 29.23 -6.48
N LEU A 21 -17.64 30.10 -5.95
CA LEU A 21 -16.31 29.72 -5.48
C LEU A 21 -16.41 28.73 -4.31
N HIS A 22 -17.34 28.93 -3.38
CA HIS A 22 -17.60 28.00 -2.30
C HIS A 22 -18.02 26.61 -2.82
N TYR A 23 -18.93 26.52 -3.79
CA TYR A 23 -19.33 25.22 -4.37
C TYR A 23 -18.16 24.43 -4.99
N ARG A 24 -17.10 25.12 -5.43
CA ARG A 24 -15.86 24.51 -5.94
C ARG A 24 -14.81 24.25 -4.86
N SER A 25 -14.99 24.79 -3.66
CA SER A 25 -14.04 24.66 -2.56
C SER A 25 -14.01 23.24 -1.98
N GLU A 26 -12.84 22.83 -1.50
CA GLU A 26 -12.65 21.56 -0.80
C GLU A 26 -13.48 21.47 0.49
N TRP A 27 -13.76 22.60 1.14
CA TRP A 27 -14.64 22.67 2.30
C TRP A 27 -16.09 22.24 1.96
N HIS A 28 -16.62 22.70 0.82
CA HIS A 28 -17.96 22.31 0.36
C HIS A 28 -18.04 20.83 0.01
N ARG A 29 -17.07 20.31 -0.74
CA ARG A 29 -17.00 18.88 -1.10
C ARG A 29 -16.91 18.00 0.14
N TYR A 30 -16.11 18.41 1.13
CA TYR A 30 -15.97 17.72 2.41
C TYR A 30 -17.28 17.68 3.20
N ASN A 31 -17.97 18.82 3.33
CA ASN A 31 -19.27 18.88 4.02
C ASN A 31 -20.38 18.14 3.28
N LEU A 32 -20.38 18.17 1.95
CA LEU A 32 -21.32 17.41 1.13
C LEU A 32 -21.18 15.91 1.37
N LYS A 33 -19.93 15.40 1.39
CA LYS A 33 -19.64 13.98 1.68
C LYS A 33 -20.10 13.57 3.09
N ARG A 34 -19.91 14.45 4.08
CA ARG A 34 -20.41 14.22 5.46
C ARG A 34 -21.94 14.19 5.52
N LYS A 35 -22.60 15.09 4.79
CA LYS A 35 -24.07 15.19 4.73
C LYS A 35 -24.69 13.96 4.07
N VAL A 36 -24.09 13.44 2.99
CA VAL A 36 -24.49 12.17 2.36
C VAL A 36 -24.34 11.00 3.33
N ALA A 37 -23.30 11.01 4.18
CA ALA A 37 -23.10 10.01 5.23
C ALA A 37 -24.00 10.23 6.47
N GLY A 38 -24.97 11.16 6.44
CA GLY A 38 -25.87 11.45 7.56
C GLY A 38 -25.22 12.15 8.75
N VAL A 39 -23.99 12.65 8.60
CA VAL A 39 -23.23 13.32 9.66
C VAL A 39 -23.27 14.84 9.46
N PRO A 40 -23.44 15.64 10.53
CA PRO A 40 -23.37 17.10 10.42
C PRO A 40 -22.07 17.59 9.76
N GLY A 41 -22.24 18.57 8.86
CA GLY A 41 -21.14 19.31 8.26
C GLY A 41 -20.33 20.07 9.30
N VAL A 42 -19.09 20.39 8.97
CA VAL A 42 -18.11 21.03 9.84
C VAL A 42 -17.96 22.50 9.44
N THR A 43 -17.77 23.39 10.40
CA THR A 43 -17.52 24.81 10.13
C THR A 43 -16.18 25.02 9.43
N GLU A 44 -16.05 26.13 8.71
CA GLU A 44 -14.82 26.47 7.99
C GLU A 44 -13.59 26.53 8.92
N ALA A 45 -13.75 27.13 10.11
CA ALA A 45 -12.68 27.20 11.10
C ALA A 45 -12.17 25.82 11.55
N LEU A 46 -13.07 24.85 11.73
CA LEU A 46 -12.71 23.47 12.11
C LEU A 46 -12.06 22.71 10.94
N PHE A 47 -12.50 22.98 9.71
CA PHE A 47 -11.89 22.41 8.50
C PHE A 47 -10.44 22.91 8.34
N LEU A 48 -10.21 24.21 8.48
CA LEU A 48 -8.87 24.80 8.43
C LEU A 48 -7.98 24.32 9.58
N ALA A 49 -8.51 24.23 10.81
CA ALA A 49 -7.76 23.68 11.95
C ALA A 49 -7.33 22.22 11.70
N ARG A 50 -8.17 21.42 11.04
CA ARG A 50 -7.82 20.05 10.64
C ARG A 50 -6.73 20.02 9.57
N GLN A 51 -6.84 20.89 8.57
CA GLN A 51 -5.83 20.99 7.50
C GLN A 51 -4.48 21.45 8.06
N ALA A 52 -4.48 22.42 8.98
CA ALA A 52 -3.28 22.88 9.69
C ALA A 52 -2.67 21.77 10.56
N ALA A 53 -3.48 21.00 11.29
CA ALA A 53 -2.97 19.87 12.09
C ALA A 53 -2.33 18.77 11.23
N LEU A 54 -2.87 18.52 10.02
CA LEU A 54 -2.26 17.58 9.07
C LEU A 54 -0.95 18.14 8.48
N ALA A 55 -0.87 19.46 8.23
CA ALA A 55 0.34 20.11 7.76
C ALA A 55 1.44 20.21 8.85
N GLU A 56 1.07 20.44 10.11
CA GLU A 56 2.01 20.48 11.24
C GLU A 56 2.52 19.10 11.65
N GLY A 57 1.74 18.04 11.39
CA GLY A 57 2.19 16.65 11.52
C GLY A 57 3.30 16.25 10.53
N SER A 58 3.68 17.13 9.59
CA SER A 58 4.65 16.89 8.52
C SER A 58 5.98 17.67 8.68
N LYS A 59 6.33 18.17 9.87
CA LYS A 59 7.67 18.77 10.14
C LYS A 59 8.64 17.70 10.68
N PRO A 60 9.65 17.21 9.93
CA PRO A 60 10.66 16.30 10.47
C PRO A 60 11.81 17.12 11.08
N ALA A 61 11.69 17.49 12.34
CA ALA A 61 12.80 18.06 13.11
C ALA A 61 12.96 17.30 14.44
N SER A 62 13.40 16.05 14.34
CA SER A 62 14.02 15.36 15.46
C SER A 62 15.26 14.67 14.92
N THR A 63 16.43 15.12 15.37
CA THR A 63 17.71 14.46 15.12
C THR A 63 17.56 12.96 15.31
N PRO A 64 18.00 12.11 14.36
CA PRO A 64 17.82 10.67 14.46
C PRO A 64 18.44 10.15 15.77
N MET A 65 17.59 9.64 16.65
CA MET A 65 18.00 9.12 17.96
C MET A 65 18.16 7.60 17.90
N LEU A 66 19.27 7.10 18.48
CA LEU A 66 19.47 5.68 18.71
C LEU A 66 19.05 5.31 20.13
N TYR A 67 18.29 4.23 20.23
CA TYR A 67 17.80 3.64 21.47
C TYR A 67 18.48 2.28 21.66
N SER A 68 19.18 2.09 22.76
CA SER A 68 19.89 0.83 23.02
C SER A 68 19.48 0.19 24.34
N CYS A 69 19.33 -1.14 24.31
CA CYS A 69 19.00 -1.95 25.48
C CYS A 69 20.28 -2.34 26.22
N ALA A 70 20.43 -1.91 27.47
CA ALA A 70 21.61 -2.21 28.29
C ALA A 70 21.82 -3.72 28.56
N LEU A 71 20.75 -4.53 28.55
CA LEU A 71 20.83 -5.99 28.78
C LEU A 71 21.12 -6.80 27.52
N CYS A 72 20.70 -6.32 26.36
CA CYS A 72 20.81 -7.06 25.11
C CYS A 72 21.86 -6.48 24.16
N GLY A 73 22.33 -5.26 24.43
CA GLY A 73 23.25 -4.52 23.56
C GLY A 73 22.65 -4.14 22.21
N LYS A 74 21.35 -4.38 21.99
CA LYS A 74 20.69 -4.14 20.70
C LYS A 74 20.33 -2.67 20.55
N GLU A 75 20.64 -2.10 19.39
CA GLU A 75 20.39 -0.70 19.04
C GLU A 75 19.23 -0.59 18.06
N TYR A 76 18.43 0.46 18.21
CA TYR A 76 17.20 0.69 17.46
C TYR A 76 17.13 2.16 17.04
N ARG A 77 16.75 2.40 15.79
CA ARG A 77 16.56 3.76 15.24
C ARG A 77 15.20 4.37 15.58
N SER A 78 14.37 3.66 16.36
CA SER A 78 13.03 4.10 16.76
C SER A 78 12.73 3.69 18.20
N SER A 79 12.15 4.61 18.96
CA SER A 79 11.66 4.37 20.32
C SER A 79 10.64 3.22 20.37
N LYS A 80 9.77 3.14 19.35
CA LYS A 80 8.72 2.10 19.26
C LYS A 80 9.33 0.71 19.05
N ALA A 81 10.36 0.59 18.23
CA ALA A 81 11.07 -0.68 18.01
C ALA A 81 11.82 -1.13 19.27
N HIS A 82 12.45 -0.20 19.99
CA HIS A 82 13.08 -0.50 21.28
C HIS A 82 12.06 -0.93 22.34
N ALA A 83 10.91 -0.25 22.45
CA ALA A 83 9.85 -0.65 23.37
C ALA A 83 9.29 -2.05 23.06
N GLN A 84 9.14 -2.39 21.78
CA GLN A 84 8.73 -3.74 21.37
C GLN A 84 9.79 -4.78 21.75
N HIS A 85 11.08 -4.44 21.63
CA HIS A 85 12.16 -5.31 22.09
C HIS A 85 12.10 -5.57 23.60
N LEU A 86 11.87 -4.55 24.44
CA LEU A 86 11.76 -4.72 25.90
C LEU A 86 10.60 -5.65 26.30
N ASN A 87 9.52 -5.69 25.50
CA ASN A 87 8.37 -6.56 25.72
C ASN A 87 8.49 -7.95 25.07
N SER A 88 9.58 -8.21 24.32
CA SER A 88 9.77 -9.52 23.68
C SER A 88 10.03 -10.62 24.72
N ARG A 89 9.52 -11.83 24.48
CA ARG A 89 9.74 -12.99 25.36
C ARG A 89 11.23 -13.25 25.61
N SER A 90 12.07 -13.02 24.60
CA SER A 90 13.53 -13.15 24.70
C SER A 90 14.16 -12.13 25.66
N HIS A 91 13.69 -10.88 25.65
CA HIS A 91 14.15 -9.87 26.61
C HIS A 91 13.66 -10.19 28.03
N LEU A 92 12.37 -10.52 28.19
CA LEU A 92 11.77 -10.85 29.49
C LEU A 92 12.45 -12.03 30.17
N MET A 93 12.77 -13.09 29.41
CA MET A 93 13.46 -14.28 29.94
C MET A 93 14.90 -13.97 30.39
N ARG A 94 15.59 -13.07 29.69
CA ARG A 94 16.94 -12.61 30.06
C ARG A 94 16.89 -11.66 31.26
N ALA A 95 15.94 -10.73 31.26
CA ALA A 95 15.71 -9.79 32.36
C ALA A 95 15.33 -10.49 33.68
N SER A 96 14.62 -11.63 33.62
CA SER A 96 14.27 -12.40 34.83
C SER A 96 15.44 -13.22 35.40
N GLN A 97 16.51 -13.41 34.64
CA GLN A 97 17.70 -14.17 35.08
C GLN A 97 18.78 -13.27 35.70
N GLU A 98 18.69 -11.95 35.51
CA GLU A 98 19.68 -11.01 36.02
C GLU A 98 19.41 -10.63 37.49
N PRO A 99 20.42 -10.69 38.38
CA PRO A 99 20.24 -10.40 39.81
C PRO A 99 20.01 -8.92 40.11
N ASN A 100 20.25 -8.04 39.13
CA ASN A 100 20.12 -6.60 39.28
C ASN A 100 18.97 -6.07 38.41
N ALA A 101 17.74 -6.16 38.94
CA ALA A 101 16.50 -5.72 38.29
C ALA A 101 16.52 -4.24 37.83
N SER A 102 17.43 -3.43 38.37
CA SER A 102 17.60 -2.03 37.99
C SER A 102 18.20 -1.83 36.59
N ILE A 103 18.89 -2.82 36.01
CA ILE A 103 19.49 -2.70 34.67
C ILE A 103 18.49 -3.03 33.55
N ALA A 104 17.45 -3.81 33.87
CA ALA A 104 16.45 -4.29 32.90
C ALA A 104 15.56 -3.21 32.26
N GLY A 105 15.50 -2.02 32.87
CA GLY A 105 14.74 -0.88 32.35
C GLY A 105 15.60 0.26 31.78
N ILE A 106 16.93 0.13 31.79
CA ILE A 106 17.81 1.25 31.39
C ILE A 106 17.86 1.32 29.87
N THR A 107 17.16 2.32 29.34
CA THR A 107 17.24 2.72 27.93
C THR A 107 18.36 3.74 27.79
N ILE A 108 19.39 3.41 27.02
CA ILE A 108 20.45 4.36 26.71
C ILE A 108 20.09 5.04 25.38
N VAL A 109 19.69 6.31 25.46
CA VAL A 109 19.39 7.15 24.30
C VAL A 109 20.64 7.95 23.95
N LYS A 110 21.15 7.78 22.73
CA LYS A 110 22.30 8.55 22.22
C LYS A 110 21.93 9.26 20.93
N PRO A 111 22.23 10.56 20.79
CA PRO A 111 22.12 11.25 19.51
C PRO A 111 23.15 10.68 18.53
N LEU A 112 22.74 10.43 17.29
CA LEU A 112 23.64 9.94 16.25
C LEU A 112 24.69 11.03 15.95
N PRO A 113 26.01 10.77 16.07
CA PRO A 113 27.01 11.76 15.70
C PRO A 113 26.94 12.03 14.20
N GLU A 114 26.91 13.32 13.84
CA GLU A 114 26.90 13.79 12.46
C GLU A 114 28.18 13.33 11.76
N ARG A 115 28.02 12.60 10.65
CA ARG A 115 29.12 12.03 9.87
C ARG A 115 29.84 13.18 9.16
N VAL A 116 30.89 13.72 9.78
CA VAL A 116 31.79 14.67 9.13
C VAL A 116 32.39 13.99 7.90
N PRO A 117 32.27 14.55 6.68
CA PRO A 117 32.86 13.95 5.49
C PRO A 117 34.38 13.94 5.65
N ARG A 118 34.97 12.75 5.82
CA ARG A 118 36.42 12.56 5.77
C ARG A 118 36.84 12.54 4.30
N ARG A 119 37.77 13.43 3.98
CA ARG A 119 38.61 13.42 2.79
C ARG A 119 39.21 12.01 2.58
N ALA A 120 39.08 11.47 1.36
CA ALA A 120 39.48 10.11 1.03
C ALA A 120 41.01 9.87 1.15
N PRO A 121 41.45 8.64 1.51
CA PRO A 121 42.84 8.25 1.75
C PRO A 121 43.51 7.58 0.53
N SER A 122 44.84 7.47 0.55
CA SER A 122 45.63 6.71 -0.43
C SER A 122 45.98 5.30 0.09
N ALA A 123 45.71 4.29 -0.75
CA ALA A 123 46.31 2.93 -0.87
C ALA A 123 46.28 2.03 0.39
N VAL A 124 45.74 0.81 0.42
CA VAL A 124 45.88 -0.35 -0.50
C VAL A 124 44.78 -1.42 -0.21
N GLU A 125 44.34 -2.09 -1.28
CA GLU A 125 43.97 -3.51 -1.49
C GLU A 125 42.78 -4.22 -0.78
N ASP A 126 42.01 -4.89 -1.66
CA ASP A 126 41.13 -6.08 -1.56
C ASP A 126 39.62 -5.98 -1.17
N ASP A 127 38.82 -6.22 -2.23
CA ASP A 127 37.65 -7.12 -2.38
C ASP A 127 36.23 -6.83 -1.81
N GLU A 128 35.25 -7.26 -2.63
CA GLU A 128 33.79 -7.44 -2.43
C GLU A 128 32.79 -6.26 -2.66
N ASP A 129 32.16 -6.32 -3.85
CA ASP A 129 30.74 -6.09 -4.25
C ASP A 129 29.79 -5.15 -3.44
N GLU A 130 29.19 -4.16 -4.13
CA GLU A 130 27.72 -3.92 -4.23
C GLU A 130 27.41 -2.56 -4.90
N ASP A 131 26.56 -2.60 -5.91
CA ASP A 131 26.19 -1.52 -6.83
C ASP A 131 25.47 -0.33 -6.14
N GLU A 132 26.03 0.88 -6.30
CA GLU A 132 25.40 2.16 -5.92
C GLU A 132 24.37 2.59 -6.97
N GLU A 133 23.07 2.48 -6.67
CA GLU A 133 22.02 3.15 -7.46
C GLU A 133 21.90 4.65 -7.08
N GLU A 134 22.21 5.47 -8.08
CA GLU A 134 22.12 6.92 -8.15
C GLU A 134 20.66 7.40 -8.09
N TRP A 135 20.30 8.12 -7.03
CA TRP A 135 18.95 8.69 -6.88
C TRP A 135 18.80 9.96 -7.74
N VAL A 136 17.83 9.95 -8.67
CA VAL A 136 17.33 11.17 -9.33
C VAL A 136 16.10 11.70 -8.61
N GLU A 137 16.17 12.97 -8.19
CA GLU A 137 15.04 13.73 -7.65
C GLU A 137 14.14 14.19 -8.81
N VAL A 138 12.83 13.87 -8.75
CA VAL A 138 11.83 14.38 -9.70
C VAL A 138 11.10 15.55 -9.06
N ASP A 139 11.18 16.72 -9.71
CA ASP A 139 10.54 17.98 -9.34
C ASP A 139 9.00 17.90 -9.52
N PRO A 140 8.17 18.26 -8.52
CA PRO A 140 6.71 18.18 -8.63
C PRO A 140 6.03 19.30 -9.45
N ASN A 141 6.76 20.19 -10.13
CA ASN A 141 6.18 21.46 -10.62
C ASN A 141 6.14 21.65 -12.15
N GLU A 142 5.97 20.60 -12.95
CA GLU A 142 5.57 20.72 -14.36
C GLU A 142 4.25 20.00 -14.66
N MET A 143 3.14 20.74 -14.57
CA MET A 143 2.00 20.51 -15.46
C MET A 143 1.21 21.82 -15.61
N GLU A 144 1.56 22.58 -16.64
CA GLU A 144 0.79 23.73 -17.09
C GLU A 144 -0.36 23.27 -18.00
N LEU A 145 -1.53 23.85 -17.74
CA LEU A 145 -2.81 23.58 -18.40
C LEU A 145 -2.90 24.29 -19.75
N THR A 146 -3.51 23.65 -20.75
CA THR A 146 -4.22 24.35 -21.81
C THR A 146 -5.60 23.75 -21.99
N ASP A 147 -6.61 24.46 -21.50
CA ASP A 147 -8.03 24.32 -21.82
C ASP A 147 -8.35 25.20 -23.04
N GLU A 148 -9.04 24.66 -24.03
CA GLU A 148 -9.97 25.47 -24.83
C GLU A 148 -11.31 24.75 -24.92
N SER A 149 -12.35 25.53 -24.66
CA SER A 149 -13.72 25.16 -24.35
C SER A 149 -14.67 25.19 -25.57
N THR A 150 -15.85 24.59 -25.33
CA THR A 150 -17.19 24.79 -25.97
C THR A 150 -17.48 23.91 -27.22
N SER A 151 -18.62 23.23 -27.39
CA SER A 151 -20.02 23.50 -26.99
C SER A 151 -21.00 22.28 -27.13
N ASN A 152 -21.79 22.02 -26.09
CA ASN A 152 -23.25 21.70 -26.00
C ASN A 152 -24.08 20.97 -27.12
N MET A 153 -24.78 19.86 -26.73
CA MET A 153 -26.26 19.59 -26.79
C MET A 153 -26.72 18.20 -27.29
N GLN A 154 -27.74 17.65 -26.59
CA GLN A 154 -28.52 16.40 -26.76
C GLN A 154 -29.29 16.34 -28.11
N VAL A 155 -29.76 15.21 -28.69
CA VAL A 155 -30.68 14.15 -28.23
C VAL A 155 -30.75 12.98 -29.27
N ASP A 156 -31.23 11.82 -28.80
CA ASP A 156 -32.13 10.85 -29.46
C ASP A 156 -31.66 9.65 -30.33
N GLU A 157 -32.58 8.68 -30.37
CA GLU A 157 -32.55 7.23 -30.57
C GLU A 157 -32.20 6.70 -31.99
N GLN A 158 -31.79 5.42 -32.01
CA GLN A 158 -31.78 4.44 -33.11
C GLN A 158 -30.59 4.35 -34.11
N SER A 159 -29.99 3.16 -34.02
CA SER A 159 -29.52 2.29 -35.11
C SER A 159 -28.06 2.40 -35.60
N SER A 160 -27.43 1.22 -35.46
CA SER A 160 -26.44 0.59 -36.35
C SER A 160 -24.96 1.01 -36.30
N LYS A 161 -24.21 0.15 -35.60
CA LYS A 161 -22.97 -0.55 -36.02
C LYS A 161 -21.70 0.24 -36.34
N SER A 162 -20.80 0.19 -35.36
CA SER A 162 -19.37 -0.17 -35.46
C SER A 162 -18.97 -0.52 -34.02
N ASP A 163 -19.04 -1.78 -33.57
CA ASP A 163 -18.02 -2.83 -33.72
C ASP A 163 -16.60 -2.25 -33.77
N ASP A 164 -15.76 -2.67 -32.80
CA ASP A 164 -14.31 -2.40 -32.61
C ASP A 164 -13.87 -1.51 -31.42
N ASP A 165 -14.39 -1.76 -30.21
CA ASP A 165 -13.69 -1.37 -28.95
C ASP A 165 -13.97 -2.41 -27.83
N MET A 166 -13.82 -3.69 -28.16
CA MET A 166 -13.95 -4.82 -27.23
C MET A 166 -12.94 -5.88 -27.64
N ASP A 167 -11.73 -5.79 -27.09
CA ASP A 167 -10.79 -6.89 -26.81
C ASP A 167 -9.37 -6.34 -26.64
N ASP A 168 -9.11 -5.71 -25.49
CA ASP A 168 -7.75 -5.68 -24.93
C ASP A 168 -7.74 -6.44 -23.59
N LEU A 169 -8.37 -7.62 -23.61
CA LEU A 169 -8.09 -8.68 -22.66
C LEU A 169 -6.65 -9.08 -22.92
N GLU A 170 -5.70 -8.45 -22.21
CA GLU A 170 -4.33 -8.93 -22.14
C GLU A 170 -4.39 -10.41 -21.69
N GLU A 171 -4.29 -11.32 -22.66
CA GLU A 171 -4.20 -12.75 -22.41
C GLU A 171 -2.99 -12.97 -21.50
N LEU A 172 -3.26 -13.22 -20.22
CA LEU A 172 -2.20 -13.55 -19.30
C LEU A 172 -1.56 -14.85 -19.78
N ASP A 173 -0.29 -14.74 -20.13
CA ASP A 173 0.52 -15.89 -20.51
C ASP A 173 0.63 -16.83 -19.30
N ILE A 174 -0.14 -17.92 -19.30
CA ILE A 174 -0.23 -18.89 -18.19
C ILE A 174 1.13 -19.55 -17.93
N SER A 175 2.01 -19.55 -18.94
CA SER A 175 3.39 -20.04 -18.83
C SER A 175 4.35 -19.03 -18.18
N MET A 176 3.89 -17.83 -17.84
CA MET A 176 4.69 -16.79 -17.22
C MET A 176 4.45 -16.69 -15.71
N CYS A 177 5.52 -16.72 -14.94
CA CYS A 177 5.46 -16.49 -13.51
C CYS A 177 4.98 -15.06 -13.20
N PHE A 178 3.83 -14.92 -12.53
CA PHE A 178 3.31 -13.59 -12.20
C PHE A 178 4.14 -12.81 -11.16
N MET A 179 5.10 -13.45 -10.50
CA MET A 179 5.99 -12.81 -9.51
C MET A 179 7.27 -12.25 -10.11
N CYS A 180 7.86 -12.93 -11.08
CA CYS A 180 9.16 -12.54 -11.64
C CYS A 180 9.19 -12.46 -13.17
N ASP A 181 8.04 -12.56 -13.83
CA ASP A 181 7.87 -12.52 -15.30
C ASP A 181 8.74 -13.51 -16.08
N LEU A 182 9.23 -14.55 -15.41
CA LEU A 182 9.95 -15.63 -16.07
C LEU A 182 8.96 -16.47 -16.89
N LYS A 183 9.24 -16.60 -18.18
CA LYS A 183 8.51 -17.51 -19.07
C LYS A 183 9.05 -18.93 -18.95
N HIS A 184 8.14 -19.89 -18.96
CA HIS A 184 8.44 -21.32 -18.91
C HIS A 184 7.92 -22.04 -20.16
N ASP A 185 8.51 -23.18 -20.48
CA ASP A 185 8.11 -23.97 -21.64
C ASP A 185 6.80 -24.75 -21.41
N THR A 186 6.51 -25.08 -20.15
CA THR A 186 5.29 -25.78 -19.72
C THR A 186 4.65 -25.10 -18.50
N LEU A 187 3.35 -25.31 -18.34
CA LEU A 187 2.59 -24.80 -17.19
C LEU A 187 3.07 -25.49 -15.90
N GLU A 188 3.38 -26.78 -15.98
CA GLU A 188 3.94 -27.57 -14.88
C GLU A 188 5.29 -27.02 -14.40
N ASP A 189 6.18 -26.65 -15.32
CA ASP A 189 7.46 -26.02 -14.96
C ASP A 189 7.27 -24.64 -14.32
N CYS A 190 6.28 -23.86 -14.79
CA CYS A 190 5.90 -22.60 -14.17
C CYS A 190 5.42 -22.80 -12.72
N MET A 191 4.56 -23.78 -12.48
CA MET A 191 4.09 -24.12 -11.13
C MET A 191 5.24 -24.58 -10.21
N VAL A 192 6.14 -25.43 -10.71
CA VAL A 192 7.30 -25.89 -9.95
C VAL A 192 8.24 -24.73 -9.63
N HIS A 193 8.45 -23.82 -10.58
CA HIS A 193 9.23 -22.60 -10.36
C HIS A 193 8.61 -21.71 -9.29
N MET A 194 7.30 -21.46 -9.39
CA MET A 194 6.57 -20.65 -8.42
C MET A 194 6.63 -21.27 -7.02
N HIS A 195 6.51 -22.59 -6.91
CA HIS A 195 6.65 -23.30 -5.65
C HIS A 195 8.07 -23.20 -5.06
N LYS A 196 9.11 -23.46 -5.87
CA LYS A 196 10.49 -23.50 -5.40
C LYS A 196 11.11 -22.13 -5.13
N LYS A 197 10.85 -21.14 -6.00
CA LYS A 197 11.47 -19.81 -5.93
C LYS A 197 10.65 -18.85 -5.08
N HIS A 198 9.32 -18.89 -5.22
CA HIS A 198 8.43 -17.93 -4.58
C HIS A 198 7.64 -18.51 -3.42
N GLY A 199 7.79 -19.81 -3.12
CA GLY A 199 7.03 -20.48 -2.07
C GLY A 199 5.54 -20.60 -2.39
N PHE A 200 5.17 -20.58 -3.69
CA PHE A 200 3.79 -20.64 -4.09
C PHE A 200 3.15 -21.98 -3.77
N PHE A 201 2.07 -21.96 -3.00
CA PHE A 201 1.40 -23.18 -2.55
C PHE A 201 -0.11 -23.09 -2.82
N ILE A 202 -0.60 -24.12 -3.51
CA ILE A 202 -2.02 -24.35 -3.80
C ILE A 202 -2.49 -25.43 -2.82
N PRO A 203 -3.37 -25.11 -1.85
CA PRO A 203 -4.00 -26.09 -0.98
C PRO A 203 -4.80 -27.11 -1.79
N ASP A 204 -4.89 -28.35 -1.30
CA ASP A 204 -5.78 -29.39 -1.83
C ASP A 204 -5.66 -29.62 -3.34
N SER A 205 -4.43 -29.56 -3.88
CA SER A 205 -4.15 -29.70 -5.32
C SER A 205 -4.67 -31.00 -5.95
N GLU A 206 -4.98 -32.02 -5.15
CA GLU A 206 -5.58 -33.28 -5.58
C GLU A 206 -7.04 -33.12 -6.05
N TYR A 207 -7.73 -32.08 -5.58
CA TYR A 207 -9.13 -31.77 -5.89
C TYR A 207 -9.27 -30.62 -6.91
N LEU A 208 -8.15 -30.11 -7.42
CA LEU A 208 -8.15 -29.01 -8.38
C LEU A 208 -8.58 -29.51 -9.76
N LYS A 209 -9.75 -29.07 -10.23
CA LYS A 209 -10.31 -29.48 -11.51
C LYS A 209 -9.70 -28.71 -12.68
N ASP A 210 -9.40 -27.42 -12.48
CA ASP A 210 -8.87 -26.53 -13.52
C ASP A 210 -7.64 -25.73 -13.01
N PRO A 211 -6.42 -26.28 -13.14
CA PRO A 211 -5.19 -25.57 -12.77
C PRO A 211 -4.92 -24.34 -13.64
N SER A 212 -5.31 -24.38 -14.91
CA SER A 212 -5.10 -23.30 -15.87
C SER A 212 -5.98 -22.10 -15.52
N GLY A 213 -7.26 -22.36 -15.20
CA GLY A 213 -8.20 -21.34 -14.75
C GLY A 213 -7.76 -20.69 -13.43
N LEU A 214 -7.34 -21.49 -12.45
CA LEU A 214 -6.86 -20.97 -11.16
C LEU A 214 -5.64 -20.05 -11.35
N LEU A 215 -4.64 -20.46 -12.14
CA LEU A 215 -3.46 -19.63 -12.42
C LEU A 215 -3.82 -18.33 -13.13
N THR A 216 -4.78 -18.37 -14.05
CA THR A 216 -5.26 -17.18 -14.76
C THR A 216 -5.93 -16.22 -13.78
N TYR A 217 -6.82 -16.73 -12.92
CA TYR A 217 -7.50 -15.93 -11.89
C TYR A 217 -6.50 -15.28 -10.93
N VAL A 218 -5.57 -16.07 -10.39
CA VAL A 218 -4.53 -15.60 -9.47
C VAL A 218 -3.61 -14.58 -10.15
N GLY A 219 -3.24 -14.85 -11.40
CA GLY A 219 -2.45 -13.93 -12.23
C GLY A 219 -3.15 -12.59 -12.41
N LEU A 220 -4.45 -12.57 -12.70
CA LEU A 220 -5.25 -11.33 -12.85
C LEU A 220 -5.31 -10.56 -11.53
N LYS A 221 -5.55 -11.27 -10.42
CA LYS A 221 -5.65 -10.66 -9.08
C LYS A 221 -4.35 -9.94 -8.67
N VAL A 222 -3.19 -10.49 -9.06
CA VAL A 222 -1.88 -9.86 -8.78
C VAL A 222 -1.50 -8.82 -9.84
N LYS A 223 -1.63 -9.13 -11.14
CA LYS A 223 -1.13 -8.30 -12.23
C LYS A 223 -2.02 -7.11 -12.57
N ARG A 224 -3.34 -7.30 -12.53
CA ARG A 224 -4.32 -6.28 -12.91
C ARG A 224 -4.85 -5.54 -11.69
N ASP A 225 -5.22 -6.29 -10.67
CA ASP A 225 -5.91 -5.72 -9.51
C ASP A 225 -4.91 -5.27 -8.43
N PHE A 226 -3.63 -5.64 -8.56
CA PHE A 226 -2.57 -5.38 -7.58
C PHE A 226 -2.96 -5.80 -6.15
N ILE A 227 -3.59 -6.96 -6.01
CA ILE A 227 -4.05 -7.50 -4.73
C ILE A 227 -3.12 -8.64 -4.29
N CYS A 228 -2.82 -8.66 -2.99
CA CYS A 228 -2.06 -9.74 -2.39
C CYS A 228 -2.98 -10.93 -2.08
N LEU A 229 -2.62 -12.12 -2.56
CA LEU A 229 -3.42 -13.36 -2.45
C LEU A 229 -3.70 -13.84 -1.01
N TYR A 230 -2.88 -13.40 -0.05
CA TYR A 230 -2.97 -13.86 1.34
C TYR A 230 -3.39 -12.75 2.32
N CYS A 231 -3.31 -11.49 1.92
CA CYS A 231 -3.83 -10.41 2.74
C CYS A 231 -5.34 -10.37 2.57
N ASN A 232 -6.09 -10.37 3.67
CA ASN A 232 -7.55 -10.20 3.63
C ASN A 232 -7.94 -8.93 2.87
N ASP A 233 -9.20 -8.85 2.42
CA ASP A 233 -9.87 -7.73 1.77
C ASP A 233 -9.80 -6.39 2.53
N ARG A 234 -9.27 -6.40 3.75
CA ARG A 234 -8.95 -5.19 4.52
C ARG A 234 -7.71 -4.46 4.01
N CYS A 235 -6.90 -5.09 3.15
CA CYS A 235 -5.78 -4.42 2.50
C CYS A 235 -6.28 -3.76 1.22
N GLN A 236 -6.05 -2.45 1.11
CA GLN A 236 -6.27 -1.74 -0.15
C GLN A 236 -5.35 -2.31 -1.24
N PRO A 237 -5.80 -2.31 -2.50
CA PRO A 237 -4.94 -2.69 -3.63
C PRO A 237 -3.70 -1.81 -3.63
N PHE A 238 -2.59 -2.39 -4.06
CA PHE A 238 -1.32 -1.69 -4.16
C PHE A 238 -1.35 -0.74 -5.38
N VAL A 239 -0.52 0.29 -5.33
CA VAL A 239 -0.47 1.30 -6.41
C VAL A 239 0.24 0.76 -7.65
N THR A 240 1.16 -0.20 -7.48
CA THR A 240 1.97 -0.75 -8.56
C THR A 240 2.17 -2.26 -8.42
N LEU A 241 2.41 -2.92 -9.56
CA LEU A 241 2.77 -4.34 -9.64
C LEU A 241 4.00 -4.68 -8.78
N GLU A 242 5.02 -3.84 -8.86
CA GLU A 242 6.24 -4.05 -8.09
C GLU A 242 6.00 -3.96 -6.59
N ALA A 243 5.09 -3.09 -6.14
CA ALA A 243 4.74 -2.96 -4.74
C ALA A 243 4.05 -4.23 -4.22
N VAL A 244 3.14 -4.82 -4.99
CA VAL A 244 2.49 -6.08 -4.58
C VAL A 244 3.48 -7.23 -4.58
N ARG A 245 4.36 -7.32 -5.58
CA ARG A 245 5.40 -8.36 -5.66
C ARG A 245 6.38 -8.28 -4.50
N LYS A 246 6.94 -7.10 -4.23
CA LYS A 246 7.84 -6.87 -3.09
C LYS A 246 7.16 -7.18 -1.76
N HIS A 247 5.88 -6.83 -1.62
CA HIS A 247 5.11 -7.17 -0.43
C HIS A 247 4.95 -8.68 -0.26
N MET A 248 4.57 -9.38 -1.34
CA MET A 248 4.32 -10.81 -1.30
C MET A 248 5.60 -11.60 -1.05
N ASP A 249 6.72 -11.16 -1.63
CA ASP A 249 8.04 -11.74 -1.40
C ASP A 249 8.53 -11.48 0.04
N ALA A 250 8.50 -10.23 0.51
CA ALA A 250 8.98 -9.86 1.84
C ALA A 250 8.21 -10.53 2.98
N LYS A 251 6.92 -10.85 2.78
CA LYS A 251 6.08 -11.51 3.79
C LYS A 251 5.86 -13.00 3.56
N GLY A 252 6.31 -13.55 2.43
CA GLY A 252 5.96 -14.91 2.03
C GLY A 252 4.45 -15.11 1.85
N HIS A 253 3.77 -14.11 1.29
CA HIS A 253 2.32 -14.12 1.01
C HIS A 253 2.00 -14.64 -0.40
N CYS A 254 2.88 -15.45 -0.98
CA CYS A 254 2.66 -16.16 -2.23
C CYS A 254 1.81 -17.42 -2.03
N LYS A 255 0.85 -17.46 -1.10
CA LYS A 255 0.04 -18.66 -0.84
C LYS A 255 -1.43 -18.28 -0.89
N LEU A 256 -2.25 -19.18 -1.41
CA LEU A 256 -3.69 -18.98 -1.40
C LEU A 256 -4.20 -19.17 0.03
N ARG A 257 -5.04 -18.24 0.50
CA ARG A 257 -5.88 -18.49 1.66
C ARG A 257 -6.96 -19.48 1.22
N TYR A 258 -7.07 -20.58 1.95
CA TYR A 258 -8.13 -21.55 1.79
C TYR A 258 -8.47 -22.05 3.19
N GLY A 259 -9.69 -21.80 3.66
CA GLY A 259 -10.22 -22.36 4.92
C GLY A 259 -9.83 -21.70 6.25
N ASP A 260 -9.23 -20.50 6.26
CA ASP A 260 -8.85 -19.76 7.49
C ASP A 260 -9.63 -18.44 7.68
N GLY A 261 -10.61 -18.11 6.84
CA GLY A 261 -11.36 -16.87 7.03
C GLY A 261 -12.59 -16.67 6.15
N GLY A 262 -13.77 -16.96 6.72
CA GLY A 262 -15.06 -16.42 6.29
C GLY A 262 -15.55 -16.89 4.92
N ASP A 263 -16.80 -17.37 4.88
CA ASP A 263 -17.47 -17.96 3.71
C ASP A 263 -17.48 -17.11 2.42
N ASP A 264 -17.06 -15.84 2.45
CA ASP A 264 -17.19 -14.90 1.33
C ASP A 264 -15.94 -14.83 0.40
N GLU A 265 -14.71 -15.00 0.91
CA GLU A 265 -13.46 -14.93 0.10
C GLU A 265 -13.12 -16.30 -0.55
N ASP A 266 -13.57 -17.41 0.05
CA ASP A 266 -13.37 -18.78 -0.43
C ASP A 266 -14.29 -19.13 -1.62
N ALA A 267 -15.42 -18.43 -1.77
CA ALA A 267 -16.45 -18.70 -2.79
C ALA A 267 -15.94 -18.57 -4.24
N ASP A 268 -15.07 -17.60 -4.51
CA ASP A 268 -14.49 -17.42 -5.85
C ASP A 268 -13.52 -18.55 -6.24
N LEU A 269 -12.95 -19.24 -5.24
CA LEU A 269 -12.02 -20.34 -5.47
C LEU A 269 -12.75 -21.68 -5.63
N GLU A 270 -13.96 -21.84 -5.06
CA GLU A 270 -14.75 -23.08 -5.13
C GLU A 270 -15.03 -23.53 -6.57
N ASP A 271 -15.19 -22.61 -7.52
CA ASP A 271 -15.42 -22.93 -8.93
C ASP A 271 -14.27 -23.71 -9.59
N PHE A 272 -13.04 -23.61 -9.03
CA PHE A 272 -11.85 -24.30 -9.54
C PHE A 272 -11.61 -25.66 -8.88
N TYR A 273 -12.31 -25.99 -7.78
CA TYR A 273 -12.14 -27.22 -7.03
C TYR A 273 -13.37 -28.12 -7.12
N ASP A 274 -13.15 -29.43 -7.21
CA ASP A 274 -14.22 -30.43 -7.22
C ASP A 274 -14.09 -31.39 -6.04
N TYR A 275 -14.81 -31.07 -4.96
CA TYR A 275 -14.91 -31.92 -3.77
C TYR A 275 -16.05 -32.94 -3.84
N SER A 276 -16.76 -33.06 -4.99
CA SER A 276 -17.92 -33.95 -5.12
C SER A 276 -17.60 -35.44 -4.96
N SER A 277 -16.32 -35.79 -4.91
CA SER A 277 -15.81 -37.16 -4.80
C SER A 277 -15.16 -37.51 -3.45
N SER A 278 -15.29 -36.65 -2.43
CA SER A 278 -14.81 -36.90 -1.04
C SER A 278 -15.91 -37.27 -0.05
#